data_AF-A0A5D4SWI1-F1
#
_entry.id   AF-A0A5D4SWI1-F1
#
_cell.length_a   1.000
_cell.length_b   1.000
_cell.length_c   1.000
_cell.angle_alpha   90.00
_cell.angle_beta   90.00
_cell.angle_gamma   90.00
#
_symmetry.space_group_name_H-M   'P 1'
#
loop_
_entity.id
_entity.type
_entity.pdbx_description
1 polymer ?
#
loop_
_entity_poly.entity_id
_entity_poly.type
_entity_poly.pdbx_seq_one_letter_code
_entity_poly.pdbx_strand_id
1 'polypeptide(L)' 'MSIKIKMNKNLEKEIMQKAKKIAEDKLRNSGVNRECPHCKKVITMKTGLNVCPYCKNKIDLQVNH' A
#
# COMPACT_ATOMS: atom_id res chain seq x y z
N MET A 1 5.98 13.71 -44.06
CA MET A 1 4.68 13.48 -43.39
C MET A 1 4.87 13.60 -41.89
N SER A 2 4.29 14.61 -41.25
CA SER A 2 4.45 14.85 -39.80
C SER A 2 3.32 14.15 -39.04
N ILE A 3 3.64 13.08 -38.31
CA ILE A 3 2.68 12.35 -37.49
C ILE A 3 2.35 13.21 -36.26
N LYS A 4 1.18 13.85 -36.29
CA LYS A 4 0.65 14.59 -35.13
C LYS A 4 0.12 13.59 -34.12
N ILE A 5 0.93 13.27 -33.11
CA ILE A 5 0.49 12.47 -31.95
C ILE A 5 -0.46 13.37 -31.13
N LYS A 6 -1.77 13.20 -31.32
CA LYS A 6 -2.79 13.78 -30.43
C LYS A 6 -2.75 12.99 -29.13
N MET A 7 -2.00 13.48 -28.13
CA MET A 7 -2.14 13.02 -26.74
C MET A 7 -3.58 13.32 -26.29
N ASN A 8 -4.42 12.30 -26.28
CA ASN A 8 -5.77 12.38 -25.72
C ASN A 8 -5.65 12.53 -24.21
N LYS A 9 -5.99 13.72 -23.68
CA LYS A 9 -6.07 14.05 -22.24
C LYS A 9 -6.89 13.04 -21.40
N ASN A 10 -7.67 12.18 -22.04
CA ASN A 10 -8.42 11.11 -21.40
C ASN A 10 -7.50 9.99 -20.87
N LEU A 11 -6.37 9.73 -21.54
CA LEU A 11 -5.43 8.67 -21.18
C LEU A 11 -4.77 8.95 -19.82
N GLU A 12 -4.41 10.20 -19.55
CA GLU A 12 -3.81 10.62 -18.28
C GLU A 12 -4.73 10.36 -17.08
N LYS A 13 -6.04 10.63 -17.24
CA LYS A 13 -7.04 10.39 -16.18
C LYS A 13 -7.20 8.90 -15.87
N GLU A 14 -7.20 8.05 -16.88
CA GLU A 14 -7.32 6.59 -16.68
C GLU A 14 -6.08 5.99 -16.03
N ILE A 15 -4.89 6.48 -16.38
CA ILE A 15 -3.62 6.05 -15.76
C ILE A 15 -3.59 6.45 -14.27
N MET A 16 -4.00 7.68 -13.93
CA MET A 16 -4.05 8.12 -12.53
C MET A 16 -5.01 7.28 -11.68
N GLN A 17 -6.20 6.97 -12.20
CA GLN A 17 -7.17 6.14 -11.46
C GLN A 17 -6.67 4.71 -11.24
N LYS A 18 -6.01 4.12 -12.25
CA LYS A 18 -5.41 2.79 -12.12
C LYS A 18 -4.23 2.79 -11.15
N ALA A 19 -3.38 3.81 -11.19
CA ALA A 19 -2.24 3.94 -10.28
C ALA A 19 -2.69 4.02 -8.81
N LYS A 20 -3.76 4.77 -8.52
CA LYS A 20 -4.32 4.86 -7.16
C LYS A 20 -4.82 3.50 -6.66
N LYS A 21 -5.62 2.80 -7.48
CA LYS A 21 -6.11 1.45 -7.13
C LYS A 21 -4.99 0.45 -6.91
N ILE A 22 -3.93 0.47 -7.73
CA ILE A 22 -2.78 -0.44 -7.58
C ILE A 22 -2.00 -0.12 -6.30
N ALA A 23 -1.83 1.17 -5.97
CA ALA A 23 -1.17 1.56 -4.72
C ALA A 23 -1.98 1.12 -3.50
N GLU A 24 -3.29 1.31 -3.52
CA GLU A 24 -4.19 0.88 -2.45
C GLU A 24 -4.22 -0.65 -2.30
N ASP A 25 -4.27 -1.40 -3.40
CA ASP A 25 -4.26 -2.86 -3.36
C ASP A 25 -2.90 -3.41 -2.89
N LYS A 26 -1.80 -2.82 -3.35
CA LYS A 26 -0.46 -3.16 -2.86
C LYS A 26 -0.30 -2.85 -1.37
N LEU A 27 -0.85 -1.75 -0.86
CA LEU A 27 -0.80 -1.46 0.57
C LEU A 27 -1.63 -2.45 1.40
N ARG A 28 -2.73 -2.97 0.84
CA ARG A 28 -3.59 -3.95 1.51
C ARG A 28 -3.00 -5.36 1.48
N ASN A 29 -2.40 -5.79 0.36
CA ASN A 29 -1.90 -7.15 0.17
C ASN A 29 -0.41 -7.32 0.50
N SER A 30 0.40 -6.29 0.30
CA SER A 30 1.82 -6.31 0.64
C SER A 30 1.93 -5.93 2.11
N GLY A 31 2.15 -6.95 2.95
CA GLY A 31 2.40 -6.71 4.38
C GLY A 31 3.43 -5.60 4.54
N VAL A 32 3.09 -4.58 5.32
CA VAL A 32 3.93 -3.41 5.50
C VAL A 32 4.93 -3.69 6.59
N ASN A 33 6.20 -3.33 6.34
CA ASN A 33 7.21 -3.36 7.38
C ASN A 33 6.93 -2.21 8.34
N ARG A 34 6.46 -2.54 9.54
CA ARG A 34 6.18 -1.59 10.61
C ARG A 34 6.94 -1.97 11.85
N GLU A 35 7.31 -0.96 12.62
CA GLU A 35 7.93 -1.18 13.92
C GLU A 35 6.87 -1.62 14.93
N CYS A 36 7.14 -2.69 15.66
CA CYS A 36 6.29 -3.14 16.75
C CYS A 36 6.35 -2.13 17.92
N PRO A 37 5.22 -1.59 18.41
CA PRO A 37 5.20 -0.60 19.50
C PRO A 37 5.67 -1.16 20.84
N HIS A 38 5.68 -2.49 21.01
CA HIS A 38 6.06 -3.14 22.27
C HIS A 38 7.55 -3.48 22.35
N CYS A 39 8.16 -3.89 21.24
CA CYS A 39 9.56 -4.37 21.23
C CYS A 39 10.47 -3.61 20.27
N LYS A 40 9.94 -2.61 19.55
CA LYS A 40 10.65 -1.78 18.58
C LYS A 40 11.36 -2.56 17.45
N LYS A 41 10.96 -3.81 17.22
CA LYS A 41 11.47 -4.60 16.10
C LYS A 41 10.61 -4.36 14.87
N VAL A 42 11.27 -4.24 13.72
CA VAL A 42 10.60 -4.16 12.42
C VAL A 42 10.03 -5.54 12.08
N ILE A 43 8.73 -5.58 11.81
CA ILE A 43 8.00 -6.77 11.45
C ILE A 43 7.08 -6.48 10.27
N THR A 44 6.93 -7.47 9.40
CA THR A 44 6.00 -7.40 8.30
C THR A 44 4.60 -7.72 8.85
N MET A 45 3.73 -6.72 8.88
CA MET A 45 2.36 -6.86 9.38
C MET A 45 1.37 -6.54 8.25
N LYS A 46 0.31 -7.34 8.15
CA LYS A 46 -0.80 -7.03 7.24
C LYS A 46 -1.75 -6.03 7.90
N THR A 47 -2.65 -5.42 7.13
CA THR A 47 -3.74 -4.65 7.72
C THR A 47 -4.63 -5.56 8.58
N GLY A 48 -4.98 -5.12 9.78
CA GLY A 48 -5.76 -5.86 10.77
C GLY A 48 -4.91 -6.44 11.91
N LEU A 49 -5.44 -7.49 12.53
CA LEU A 49 -4.89 -8.06 13.75
C LEU A 49 -3.70 -8.98 13.45
N ASN A 50 -2.53 -8.58 13.91
CA ASN A 50 -1.28 -9.33 13.75
C ASN A 50 -0.69 -9.64 15.12
N VAL A 51 0.14 -10.68 15.19
CA VAL A 51 0.87 -11.03 16.41
C VAL A 51 2.35 -10.85 16.15
N CYS A 52 3.03 -10.11 17.02
CA CYS A 52 4.47 -9.91 16.90
C CYS A 52 5.20 -11.23 17.20
N PRO A 53 6.04 -11.77 16.29
CA PRO A 53 6.80 -13.00 16.52
C PRO A 53 7.85 -12.86 17.63
N TYR A 54 8.25 -11.63 17.97
CA TYR A 54 9.30 -11.38 18.95
C TYR A 54 8.79 -11.24 20.39
N CYS A 55 7.72 -10.47 20.59
CA CYS A 55 7.17 -10.21 21.93
C CYS A 55 5.80 -10.87 22.16
N LYS A 56 5.25 -11.55 21.16
CA LYS A 56 3.93 -12.23 21.20
C LYS A 56 2.74 -11.31 21.52
N ASN A 57 2.94 -9.99 21.50
CA ASN A 57 1.87 -9.02 21.65
C ASN A 57 1.03 -8.91 20.38
N LYS A 58 -0.27 -8.69 20.56
CA LYS A 58 -1.22 -8.43 19.47
C LYS A 58 -1.11 -6.97 19.05
N ILE A 59 -1.00 -6.72 17.76
CA ILE A 59 -0.92 -5.40 17.15
C ILE A 59 -2.02 -5.32 16.12
N ASP A 60 -2.91 -4.38 16.32
CA ASP A 60 -3.99 -4.09 15.39
C ASP A 60 -3.56 -2.95 14.48
N LEU A 61 -3.27 -3.26 13.22
CA LEU A 61 -2.85 -2.28 12.23
C LEU A 61 -4.08 -1.82 11.44
N GLN A 62 -4.75 -0.76 11.89
CA GLN A 62 -5.85 -0.15 11.14
C GLN A 62 -5.28 0.79 10.07
N VAL A 63 -5.65 0.56 8.81
CA VAL A 63 -5.45 1.56 7.76
C VAL A 63 -6.59 2.56 7.88
N ASN A 64 -6.37 3.66 8.60
CA ASN A 64 -7.26 4.82 8.48
C ASN A 64 -7.04 5.41 7.08
N HIS A 65 -8.08 5.33 6.24
CA HIS A 65 -8.15 5.96 4.92
C HIS A 65 -8.64 7.40 5.04
#